data_AF-A0A1G7CJV0-F1
#
_entry.id   AF-A0A1G7CJV0-F1
#
_cell.length_a   1.000
_cell.length_b   1.000
_cell.length_c   1.000
_cell.angle_alpha   90.00
_cell.angle_beta   90.00
_cell.angle_gamma   90.00
#
_symmetry.space_group_name_H-M   'P 1'
#
loop_
_entity.id
_entity.type
_entity.pdbx_description
1 polymer ?
#
loop_
_entity_poly.entity_id
_entity_poly.type
_entity_poly.pdbx_seq_one_letter_code
_entity_poly.pdbx_strand_id
1 'polypeptide(L)' 'MTDETMALRGLLEKSAEASFLREMIGFAAHRLMELDAEGACGAGHGERSADRVN' A
#
# COMPACT_ATOMS: atom_id res chain seq x y z
N MET A 1 -16.24 -25.60 1.41
CA MET A 1 -16.23 -24.20 0.95
C MET A 1 -17.58 -23.62 1.33
N THR A 2 -17.62 -22.75 2.34
CA THR A 2 -18.85 -22.12 2.86
C THR A 2 -19.46 -21.15 1.85
N ASP A 3 -20.78 -21.04 1.82
CA ASP A 3 -21.54 -20.27 0.82
C ASP A 3 -21.18 -18.78 0.81
N GLU A 4 -20.91 -18.19 1.98
CA GLU A 4 -20.44 -16.80 2.08
C GLU A 4 -19.09 -16.59 1.36
N THR A 5 -18.20 -17.57 1.44
CA THR A 5 -16.90 -17.51 0.78
C THR A 5 -17.05 -17.63 -0.74
N MET A 6 -18.04 -18.36 -1.24
CA MET A 6 -18.38 -18.41 -2.66
C MET A 6 -19.06 -17.13 -3.15
N ALA A 7 -19.98 -16.56 -2.37
CA ALA A 7 -20.64 -15.30 -2.68
C ALA A 7 -19.63 -14.13 -2.75
N LEU A 8 -18.72 -14.05 -1.77
CA LEU A 8 -17.66 -13.04 -1.75
C LEU A 8 -16.74 -13.20 -2.97
N ARG A 9 -16.38 -14.44 -3.31
CA ARG A 9 -15.54 -14.75 -4.46
C ARG A 9 -16.22 -14.43 -5.79
N GLY A 10 -17.52 -14.70 -5.92
CA GLY A 10 -18.31 -14.33 -7.09
C GLY A 10 -18.52 -12.83 -7.25
N LEU A 11 -18.56 -12.06 -6.15
CA LEU A 11 -18.57 -10.60 -6.18
C LEU A 11 -17.20 -10.05 -6.60
N LEU A 12 -16.11 -10.58 -6.05
CA LEU A 12 -14.74 -10.22 -6.42
C LEU A 12 -14.45 -10.54 -7.90
N GLU A 13 -14.90 -11.67 -8.42
CA GLU A 13 -14.74 -12.04 -9.83
C GLU A 13 -15.53 -11.10 -10.77
N LYS A 14 -16.62 -10.48 -10.30
CA LYS A 14 -17.38 -9.47 -11.05
C LYS A 14 -16.83 -8.05 -10.88
N SER A 15 -16.18 -7.76 -9.75
CA SER A 15 -15.67 -6.43 -9.39
C SER A 15 -14.16 -6.26 -9.62
N ALA A 16 -13.44 -7.30 -10.05
CA ALA A 16 -12.05 -7.22 -10.46
C ALA A 16 -11.91 -6.55 -11.84
N GLU A 17 -12.53 -5.37 -11.97
CA GLU A 17 -12.17 -4.44 -13.00
C GLU A 17 -10.72 -4.00 -12.72
N ALA A 18 -9.89 -3.93 -13.76
CA ALA A 18 -8.48 -3.55 -13.65
C ALA A 18 -8.27 -2.20 -12.93
N SER A 19 -9.31 -1.37 -12.85
CA SER A 19 -9.39 -0.13 -12.07
C SER A 19 -9.19 -0.36 -10.56
N PHE A 20 -9.95 -1.29 -9.95
CA PHE A 20 -9.87 -1.59 -8.52
C PHE A 20 -8.51 -2.17 -8.14
N LEU A 21 -8.00 -3.10 -8.96
CA LEU A 21 -6.65 -3.65 -8.76
C LEU A 21 -5.58 -2.55 -8.88
N ARG A 22 -5.72 -1.64 -9.85
CA ARG A 22 -4.80 -0.51 -10.02
C ARG A 22 -4.84 0.46 -8.84
N GLU A 23 -6.00 0.69 -8.24
CA GLU A 23 -6.16 1.50 -7.03
C GLU A 23 -5.53 0.82 -5.80
N MET A 24 -5.79 -0.47 -5.58
CA MET A 24 -5.14 -1.25 -4.51
C MET A 24 -3.62 -1.28 -4.65
N ILE A 25 -3.11 -1.45 -5.88
CA ILE A 25 -1.67 -1.40 -6.17
C ILE A 25 -1.11 -0.01 -5.87
N GLY A 26 -1.81 1.07 -6.27
CA GLY A 26 -1.40 2.44 -5.96
C GLY A 26 -1.32 2.70 -4.46
N PHE A 27 -2.32 2.25 -3.71
CA PHE A 27 -2.33 2.33 -2.24
C PHE A 27 -1.16 1.56 -1.61
N ALA A 28 -0.93 0.33 -2.05
CA ALA A 28 0.18 -0.50 -1.55
C ALA A 28 1.55 0.12 -1.89
N ALA A 29 1.73 0.64 -3.10
CA ALA A 29 2.96 1.31 -3.51
C ALA A 29 3.24 2.55 -2.65
N HIS A 30 2.22 3.36 -2.35
CA HIS A 30 2.36 4.50 -1.43
C HIS A 30 2.83 4.07 -0.03
N ARG A 31 2.23 3.02 0.53
CA ARG A 31 2.66 2.47 1.83
C ARG A 31 4.08 1.93 1.81
N LEU A 32 4.49 1.29 0.71
CA LEU A 32 5.87 0.82 0.55
C LEU A 32 6.86 1.99 0.47
N MET A 33 6.50 3.08 -0.19
CA MET A 33 7.33 4.29 -0.24
C MET A 33 7.44 4.97 1.13
N GLU A 34 6.37 5.00 1.92
CA GLU A 34 6.43 5.49 3.31
C GLU A 34 7.36 4.63 4.17
N LEU A 35 7.36 3.31 3.97
CA LEU A 35 8.26 2.39 4.67
C LEU A 35 9.72 2.54 4.23
N ASP A 36 9.98 2.89 2.97
CA ASP A 36 11.33 3.10 2.42
C ASP A 36 11.85 4.54 2.56
N ALA A 37 11.07 5.43 3.19
CA ALA A 37 11.48 6.80 3.45
C ALA A 37 12.78 6.88 4.25
N GLU A 38 13.01 5.92 5.14
CA GLU A 38 14.23 5.84 5.94
C GLU A 38 15.47 5.48 5.10
N GLY A 39 15.31 4.57 4.14
CA GLY A 39 16.37 4.15 3.22
C GLY A 39 16.73 5.25 2.21
N ALA A 40 15.73 5.94 1.66
CA ALA A 40 15.93 6.98 0.66
C ALA A 40 16.46 8.31 1.27
N CYS A 41 15.97 8.70 2.44
CA CYS A 41 16.34 9.95 3.09
C CYS A 41 17.49 9.81 4.10
N GLY A 42 17.87 8.57 4.45
CA GLY A 42 18.88 8.29 5.48
C GLY A 42 18.47 8.74 6.88
N ALA A 43 17.17 8.90 7.12
CA ALA A 43 16.61 9.38 8.38
C ALA A 43 15.26 8.73 8.67
N GLY A 44 15.05 8.29 9.90
CA GLY A 44 13.80 7.68 10.38
C GLY A 44 12.59 8.62 10.29
N HIS A 45 11.38 8.05 10.32
CA HIS A 45 10.16 8.86 10.32
C HIS A 45 10.12 9.81 11.53
N GLY A 46 10.08 11.13 11.28
CA GLY A 46 10.06 12.16 12.32
C GLY A 46 11.41 12.41 12.99
N GLU A 47 12.50 11.83 12.51
CA GLU A 47 13.83 12.01 13.07
C GLU A 47 14.29 13.47 13.00
N ARG A 48 14.82 13.99 14.11
CA ARG A 48 15.39 15.33 14.21
C ARG A 48 16.87 15.24 14.58
N SER A 49 17.73 15.60 13.63
CA SER A 49 19.18 15.74 13.86
C SER A 49 19.60 17.19 13.71
N ALA A 50 20.45 17.66 14.62
CA ALA A 50 21.08 18.98 14.55
C ALA A 50 22.08 19.08 13.38
N ASP A 51 22.59 17.93 12.92
CA ASP A 51 23.59 17.84 11.85
C ASP A 51 22.95 17.80 10.45
N ARG A 52 21.62 17.70 10.37
CA ARG A 52 20.91 17.71 9.10
C ARG A 52 20.93 19.12 8.49
N VAL A 53 21.67 19.26 7.41
CA VAL A 53 21.64 20.43 6.53
C VAL A 53 20.70 20.13 5.36
N ASN A 54 19.74 21.04 5.13
CA ASN A 54 18.83 20.97 3.98
C ASN A 54 19.51 21.48 2.71
#